data_AF-A0A6J1N0F7-F1
#
_entry.id   AF-A0A6J1N0F7-F1
#
_cell.length_a   1.000
_cell.length_b   1.000
_cell.length_c   1.000
_cell.angle_alpha   90.00
_cell.angle_beta   90.00
_cell.angle_gamma   90.00
#
_symmetry.space_group_name_H-M   'P 1'
#
loop_
_entity.id
_entity.type
_entity.pdbx_description
1 polymer ?
#
loop_
_entity_poly.entity_id
_entity_poly.type
_entity_poly.pdbx_seq_one_letter_code
_entity_poly.pdbx_strand_id
1 'polypeptide(L)'
;MDRTCKVIIVCYVCCIIILLFEFGEANQSKYIDRQRRYLSFGNFSKFFVRLNFKANMVPWTQIFAQALGFRMNWDDPPDSFRPYRHLSRRAVYESMEILLNRNGLDGFHCVRRAICEIKDIADSKSISLKILKMVFRKHSSTTDKWHEHTNEDCRTSINTCPFSVLDISPYTDL
;
A
#
# COMPACT_ATOMS: atom_id res chain seq x y z
N MET A 1 17.40 57.62 -42.25
CA MET A 1 18.14 56.61 -41.46
C MET A 1 17.12 55.87 -40.57
N ASP A 2 16.12 55.17 -41.13
CA ASP A 2 14.79 55.24 -40.46
C ASP A 2 13.87 54.02 -40.34
N ARG A 3 14.17 52.86 -40.92
CA ARG A 3 13.30 51.66 -40.75
C ARG A 3 14.05 50.40 -40.33
N THR A 4 15.19 50.15 -40.93
CA THR A 4 16.02 48.97 -40.61
C THR A 4 16.55 49.00 -39.17
N CYS A 5 17.07 50.14 -38.70
CA CYS A 5 17.51 50.29 -37.30
C CYS A 5 16.35 50.11 -36.29
N LYS A 6 15.13 50.56 -36.60
CA LYS A 6 13.98 50.41 -35.69
C LYS A 6 13.55 48.96 -35.56
N VAL A 7 13.56 48.21 -36.66
CA VAL A 7 13.26 46.77 -36.66
C VAL A 7 14.29 45.99 -35.85
N ILE A 8 15.57 46.32 -35.99
CA ILE A 8 16.66 45.67 -35.23
C ILE A 8 16.51 45.92 -33.73
N ILE A 9 16.18 47.15 -33.32
CA ILE A 9 15.97 47.48 -31.90
C ILE A 9 14.75 46.73 -31.34
N VAL A 10 13.65 46.66 -32.08
CA VAL A 10 12.45 45.92 -31.65
C VAL A 10 12.76 44.42 -31.51
N CYS A 11 13.45 43.81 -32.47
CA CYS A 11 13.88 42.42 -32.37
C CYS A 11 14.79 42.17 -31.16
N TYR A 12 15.73 43.08 -30.88
CA TYR A 12 16.63 42.96 -29.73
C TYR A 12 15.87 43.04 -28.39
N VAL A 13 14.94 43.98 -28.26
CA VAL A 13 14.10 44.12 -27.06
C VAL A 13 13.18 42.90 -26.88
N CYS A 14 12.59 42.37 -27.96
CA CYS A 14 11.80 41.14 -27.90
C CYS A 14 12.63 39.93 -27.46
N CYS A 15 13.86 39.78 -27.96
CA CYS A 15 14.76 38.71 -27.53
C CYS A 15 15.10 38.81 -26.03
N ILE A 16 15.38 40.01 -25.51
CA ILE A 16 15.65 40.20 -24.08
C ILE A 16 14.43 39.83 -23.23
N ILE A 17 13.22 40.21 -23.65
CA ILE A 17 11.99 39.89 -22.92
C ILE A 17 11.78 38.37 -22.88
N ILE A 18 11.96 37.67 -24.01
CA ILE A 18 11.81 36.20 -24.07
C ILE A 18 12.83 35.51 -23.15
N LEU A 19 14.09 35.96 -23.14
CA LEU A 19 15.11 35.42 -22.24
C LEU A 19 14.76 35.64 -20.77
N LEU A 20 14.21 36.81 -20.41
CA LEU A 20 13.79 37.07 -19.02
C LEU A 20 12.62 36.20 -18.56
N PHE A 21 11.70 35.83 -19.46
CA PHE A 21 10.59 34.93 -19.14
C PHE A 21 11.06 33.48 -18.91
N GLU A 22 11.93 32.95 -19.77
CA GLU A 22 12.51 31.60 -19.63
C GLU A 22 13.31 31.45 -18.32
N PHE A 23 14.12 32.45 -17.95
CA PHE A 23 14.86 32.43 -16.68
C PHE A 23 13.95 32.59 -15.44
N GLY A 24 12.77 33.19 -15.59
CA GLY A 24 11.81 33.38 -14.50
C GLY A 24 11.10 32.09 -14.07
N GLU A 25 10.78 31.20 -15.02
CA GLU A 25 10.10 29.93 -14.74
C GLU A 25 11.03 28.87 -14.11
N ALA A 26 12.34 28.94 -14.35
CA ALA A 26 13.31 27.98 -13.80
C ALA A 26 13.46 28.05 -12.26
N ASN A 27 12.93 29.08 -11.60
CA ASN A 27 13.15 29.34 -10.17
C ASN A 27 12.07 28.79 -9.23
N GLN A 28 11.02 28.13 -9.73
CA GLN A 28 9.85 27.75 -8.91
C GLN A 28 9.60 26.25 -8.68
N SER A 29 10.54 25.35 -8.99
CA SER A 29 10.46 23.98 -8.46
C SER A 29 11.28 23.84 -7.18
N LYS A 30 10.79 24.40 -6.07
CA LYS A 30 11.30 24.01 -4.73
C LYS A 30 10.94 22.55 -4.48
N TYR A 31 11.82 21.65 -4.90
CA TYR A 31 11.73 20.23 -4.61
C TYR A 31 11.88 20.04 -3.10
N ILE A 32 10.78 19.74 -2.41
CA ILE A 32 10.81 19.39 -0.99
C ILE A 32 11.40 17.98 -0.89
N ASP A 33 12.72 17.90 -0.73
CA ASP A 33 13.38 16.63 -0.43
C ASP A 33 13.10 16.23 1.02
N ARG A 34 12.03 15.44 1.20
CA ARG A 34 11.68 14.90 2.51
C ARG A 34 12.64 13.75 2.84
N GLN A 35 13.57 13.99 3.75
CA GLN A 35 14.38 12.96 4.38
C GLN A 35 13.49 11.87 5.00
N ARG A 36 13.47 10.69 4.40
CA ARG A 36 12.72 9.52 4.90
C ARG A 36 13.61 8.73 5.84
N ARG A 37 13.15 8.49 7.08
CA ARG A 37 13.84 7.64 8.05
C ARG A 37 13.40 6.20 7.84
N TYR A 38 14.36 5.28 7.81
CA TYR A 38 14.13 3.85 7.60
C TYR A 38 14.46 3.08 8.87
N LEU A 39 13.68 2.04 9.17
CA LEU A 39 14.02 1.06 10.19
C LEU A 39 15.09 0.13 9.59
N SER A 40 16.36 0.37 9.88
CA SER A 40 17.42 -0.58 9.57
C SER A 40 17.57 -1.55 10.73
N PHE A 41 17.37 -2.83 10.46
CA PHE A 41 17.78 -3.87 11.36
C PHE A 41 19.29 -4.05 11.22
N GLY A 42 20.04 -3.77 12.29
CA GLY A 42 21.49 -4.02 12.32
C GLY A 42 21.80 -5.52 12.34
N ASN A 43 23.07 -5.87 12.15
CA ASN A 43 23.62 -7.25 12.09
C ASN A 43 23.38 -8.12 13.34
N PHE A 44 22.52 -7.72 14.28
CA PHE A 44 22.23 -8.45 15.50
C PHE A 44 20.77 -8.90 15.62
N SER A 45 19.88 -8.51 14.70
CA SER A 45 18.50 -8.99 14.74
C SER A 45 18.39 -10.38 14.10
N LYS A 46 18.24 -11.42 14.93
CA LYS A 46 17.94 -12.77 14.44
C LYS A 46 16.52 -12.81 13.88
N PHE A 47 16.38 -13.07 12.59
CA PHE A 47 15.09 -13.20 11.93
C PHE A 47 14.61 -14.66 12.06
N PHE A 48 13.34 -14.85 12.45
CA PHE A 48 12.74 -16.18 12.46
C PHE A 48 11.33 -16.14 11.89
N VAL A 49 10.97 -17.19 11.16
CA VAL A 49 9.62 -17.44 10.67
C VAL A 49 9.12 -18.71 11.34
N ARG A 50 7.89 -18.65 11.87
CA ARG A 50 7.20 -19.80 12.44
C ARG A 50 5.87 -19.99 11.72
N LEU A 51 5.66 -21.17 11.16
CA LEU A 51 4.39 -21.58 10.56
C LEU A 51 3.81 -22.71 11.41
N ASN A 52 2.63 -22.51 11.96
CA ASN A 52 1.92 -23.52 12.74
C ASN A 52 0.65 -23.93 11.99
N PHE A 53 0.48 -25.22 11.79
CA PHE A 53 -0.71 -25.83 11.23
C PHE A 53 -1.38 -26.66 12.31
N LYS A 54 -2.70 -26.54 12.43
CA LYS A 54 -3.52 -27.37 13.31
C LYS A 54 -4.66 -27.97 12.51
N ALA A 55 -4.77 -29.30 12.55
CA ALA A 55 -5.88 -30.04 11.97
C ALA A 55 -6.63 -30.77 13.09
N ASN A 56 -7.91 -30.45 13.29
CA ASN A 56 -8.76 -31.19 14.21
C ASN A 56 -9.07 -32.56 13.60
N MET A 57 -8.82 -33.64 14.35
CA MET A 57 -9.04 -35.01 13.87
C MET A 57 -10.53 -35.37 13.83
N VAL A 58 -11.33 -34.70 14.65
CA VAL A 58 -12.76 -34.97 14.82
C VAL A 58 -13.54 -33.65 14.69
N PRO A 59 -14.59 -33.55 13.85
CA PRO A 59 -15.26 -32.28 13.61
C PRO A 59 -16.13 -31.78 14.78
N TRP A 60 -16.56 -32.66 15.69
CA TRP A 60 -17.44 -32.30 16.81
C TRP A 60 -16.71 -32.03 18.14
N THR A 61 -15.39 -32.26 18.23
CA THR A 61 -14.61 -31.92 19.45
C THR A 61 -13.25 -31.34 19.10
N GLN A 62 -12.72 -30.45 19.95
CA GLN A 62 -11.38 -29.88 19.80
C GLN A 62 -10.30 -30.64 20.59
N ILE A 63 -10.69 -31.76 21.23
CA ILE A 63 -9.85 -32.49 22.19
C ILE A 63 -8.74 -33.25 21.46
N PHE A 64 -9.03 -33.72 20.24
CA PHE A 64 -8.07 -34.44 19.40
C PHE A 64 -7.71 -33.61 18.17
N ALA A 65 -6.51 -33.07 18.16
CA ALA A 65 -5.97 -32.31 17.03
C ALA A 65 -4.50 -32.66 16.81
N GLN A 66 -4.09 -32.71 15.54
CA GLN A 66 -2.69 -32.79 15.14
C GLN A 66 -2.19 -31.38 14.85
N ALA A 67 -1.03 -31.04 15.41
CA ALA A 67 -0.37 -29.77 15.16
C ALA A 67 1.02 -30.02 14.55
N LEU A 68 1.35 -29.25 13.53
CA LEU A 68 2.65 -29.26 12.87
C LEU A 68 3.22 -27.84 12.89
N GLY A 69 4.42 -27.68 13.45
CA GLY A 69 5.11 -26.41 13.52
C GLY A 69 6.40 -26.45 12.73
N PHE A 70 6.58 -25.54 11.78
CA PHE A 70 7.83 -25.31 11.08
C PHE A 70 8.44 -24.02 11.61
N ARG A 71 9.69 -24.09 12.10
CA ARG A 71 10.46 -22.92 12.53
C ARG A 71 11.72 -22.83 11.71
N MET A 72 11.89 -21.71 11.02
CA MET A 72 13.10 -21.36 10.30
C MET A 72 13.76 -20.18 11.02
N ASN A 73 15.01 -20.35 11.42
CA ASN A 73 15.83 -19.28 11.99
C ASN A 73 16.92 -18.94 10.97
N TRP A 74 17.12 -17.66 10.71
CA TRP A 74 18.24 -17.15 9.92
C TRP A 74 19.16 -16.36 10.85
N ASP A 75 20.45 -16.70 10.83
CA ASP A 75 21.48 -15.96 11.58
C ASP A 75 21.70 -14.58 10.96
N ASP A 76 21.70 -14.51 9.63
CA ASP A 76 21.67 -13.28 8.84
C ASP A 76 20.61 -13.40 7.73
N PRO A 77 19.87 -12.32 7.40
CA PRO A 77 18.99 -12.33 6.24
C PRO A 77 19.86 -12.59 4.99
N PRO A 78 19.45 -13.49 4.08
CA PRO A 78 20.25 -13.81 2.89
C PRO A 78 20.49 -12.54 2.05
N ASP A 79 21.59 -12.44 1.32
CA ASP A 79 21.92 -11.23 0.53
C ASP A 79 20.85 -10.87 -0.52
N SER A 80 20.03 -11.85 -0.93
CA SER A 80 18.85 -11.66 -1.79
C SER A 80 17.66 -11.03 -1.06
N PHE A 81 17.64 -11.04 0.27
CA PHE A 81 16.64 -10.42 1.12
C PHE A 81 16.84 -8.91 1.08
N ARG A 82 16.29 -8.29 0.04
CA ARG A 82 16.07 -6.85 0.06
C ARG A 82 14.95 -6.62 1.08
N PRO A 83 15.19 -6.00 2.24
CA PRO A 83 14.09 -5.61 3.12
C PRO A 83 13.10 -4.85 2.25
N TYR A 84 11.82 -5.23 2.29
CA TYR A 84 10.77 -4.60 1.49
C TYR A 84 10.85 -3.09 1.72
N ARG A 85 11.49 -2.38 0.79
CA ARG A 85 11.98 -1.02 1.06
C ARG A 85 10.82 -0.07 1.30
N HIS A 86 9.62 -0.42 0.85
CA HIS A 86 8.42 0.41 0.92
C HIS A 86 7.14 -0.45 1.04
N LEU A 87 6.79 -0.93 2.24
CA LEU A 87 5.46 -1.50 2.48
C LEU A 87 4.43 -0.35 2.58
N SER A 88 4.10 0.22 1.43
CA SER A 88 3.10 1.29 1.32
C SER A 88 1.70 0.67 1.25
N ARG A 89 0.70 1.34 1.83
CA ARG A 89 -0.70 0.88 1.74
C ARG A 89 -1.14 0.66 0.29
N ARG A 90 -0.73 1.56 -0.62
CA ARG A 90 -0.97 1.42 -2.07
C ARG A 90 -0.36 0.13 -2.61
N ALA A 91 0.89 -0.17 -2.28
CA ALA A 91 1.55 -1.39 -2.75
C ALA A 91 0.86 -2.66 -2.19
N VAL A 92 0.37 -2.62 -0.96
CA VAL A 92 -0.41 -3.73 -0.38
C VAL A 92 -1.72 -3.92 -1.13
N TYR A 93 -2.47 -2.85 -1.40
CA TYR A 93 -3.74 -2.91 -2.12
C TYR A 93 -3.56 -3.41 -3.56
N GLU A 94 -2.53 -2.90 -4.25
CA GLU A 94 -2.19 -3.32 -5.61
C GLU A 94 -1.76 -4.79 -5.67
N SER A 95 -0.96 -5.23 -4.70
CA SER A 95 -0.57 -6.65 -4.61
C SER A 95 -1.75 -7.56 -4.32
N MET A 96 -2.68 -7.14 -3.45
CA MET A 96 -3.93 -7.85 -3.21
C MET A 96 -4.80 -7.92 -4.46
N GLU A 97 -4.98 -6.80 -5.17
CA GLU A 97 -5.74 -6.73 -6.42
C GLU A 97 -5.17 -7.71 -7.46
N ILE A 98 -3.85 -7.70 -7.67
CA ILE A 98 -3.17 -8.64 -8.60
C ILE A 98 -3.39 -10.09 -8.17
N LEU A 99 -3.21 -10.41 -6.89
CA LEU A 99 -3.36 -11.77 -6.38
C LEU A 99 -4.79 -12.28 -6.54
N LEU A 100 -5.78 -11.45 -6.24
CA LEU A 100 -7.19 -11.79 -6.34
C LEU A 100 -7.64 -11.93 -7.80
N ASN A 101 -7.19 -11.03 -8.68
CA ASN A 101 -7.42 -11.13 -10.13
C ASN A 101 -6.87 -12.43 -10.72
N ARG A 102 -5.67 -12.85 -10.30
CA ARG A 102 -5.08 -14.13 -10.72
C ARG A 102 -5.88 -15.35 -10.28
N ASN A 103 -6.66 -15.23 -9.21
CA ASN A 103 -7.52 -16.28 -8.69
C ASN A 103 -8.96 -16.20 -9.28
N GLY A 104 -9.20 -15.39 -10.31
CA GLY A 104 -10.50 -15.27 -10.97
C GLY A 104 -11.52 -14.42 -10.20
N LEU A 105 -11.09 -13.66 -9.20
CA LEU A 105 -11.92 -12.72 -8.46
C LEU A 105 -11.73 -11.30 -8.99
N ASP A 106 -12.72 -10.44 -8.81
CA ASP A 106 -12.56 -9.00 -9.06
C ASP A 106 -11.75 -8.37 -7.91
N GLY A 107 -10.43 -8.28 -8.11
CA GLY A 107 -9.50 -7.80 -7.10
C GLY A 107 -9.77 -6.37 -6.66
N PHE A 108 -10.27 -5.51 -7.55
CA PHE A 108 -10.63 -4.14 -7.20
C PHE A 108 -11.80 -4.11 -6.23
N HIS A 109 -12.88 -4.84 -6.56
CA HIS A 109 -14.05 -4.92 -5.70
C HIS A 109 -13.75 -5.66 -4.39
N CYS A 110 -12.87 -6.66 -4.39
CA CYS A 110 -12.46 -7.36 -3.18
C CYS A 110 -11.64 -6.49 -2.21
N VAL A 111 -10.68 -5.70 -2.72
CA VAL A 111 -9.93 -4.75 -1.88
C VAL A 111 -10.88 -3.68 -1.32
N ARG A 112 -11.82 -3.19 -2.14
CA ARG A 112 -12.84 -2.24 -1.70
C ARG A 112 -13.77 -2.86 -0.63
N ARG A 113 -14.20 -4.12 -0.80
CA ARG A 113 -14.99 -4.87 0.19
C ARG A 113 -14.27 -4.91 1.54
N ALA A 114 -12.98 -5.25 1.56
CA ALA A 114 -12.17 -5.28 2.79
C ALA A 114 -12.13 -3.91 3.50
N ILE A 115 -12.02 -2.81 2.75
CA ILE A 115 -12.05 -1.44 3.31
C ILE A 115 -13.41 -1.14 3.95
N CYS A 116 -14.52 -1.49 3.28
CA CYS A 116 -15.86 -1.25 3.79
C CYS A 116 -16.14 -2.07 5.07
N GLU A 117 -15.82 -3.37 5.04
CA GLU A 117 -16.02 -4.26 6.19
C GLU A 117 -15.24 -3.81 7.43
N ILE A 118 -13.99 -3.39 7.25
CA ILE A 118 -13.13 -2.92 8.36
C ILE A 118 -13.58 -1.57 8.91
N LYS A 119 -14.14 -0.71 8.05
CA LYS A 119 -14.70 0.59 8.45
C LYS A 119 -15.95 0.43 9.32
N ASP A 120 -16.79 -0.56 9.01
CA ASP A 120 -18.03 -0.82 9.75
C ASP A 120 -17.79 -1.43 11.14
N ILE A 121 -16.62 -2.05 11.37
CA ILE A 121 -16.26 -2.58 12.69
C ILE A 121 -15.90 -1.43 13.64
N ALA A 122 -16.83 -1.06 14.52
CA ALA A 122 -16.62 -0.02 15.52
C ALA A 122 -15.52 -0.39 16.54
N ASP A 123 -15.57 -1.59 17.13
CA ASP A 123 -14.66 -2.01 18.19
C ASP A 123 -13.69 -3.11 17.73
N SER A 124 -12.40 -2.92 17.96
CA SER A 124 -11.35 -3.88 17.60
C SER A 124 -10.78 -4.52 18.87
N LYS A 125 -11.43 -5.58 19.34
CA LYS A 125 -10.98 -6.32 20.54
C LYS A 125 -9.72 -7.16 20.26
N SER A 126 -9.56 -7.69 19.05
CA SER A 126 -8.39 -8.48 18.63
C SER A 126 -7.25 -7.62 18.07
N ILE A 127 -6.00 -8.06 18.28
CA ILE A 127 -4.79 -7.48 17.69
C ILE A 127 -4.84 -7.54 16.15
N SER A 128 -5.30 -8.65 15.57
CA SER A 128 -5.40 -8.83 14.12
C SER A 128 -6.36 -7.80 13.51
N LEU A 129 -7.49 -7.51 14.16
CA LEU A 129 -8.42 -6.46 13.74
C LEU A 129 -7.81 -5.06 13.82
N LYS A 130 -6.96 -4.80 14.83
CA LYS A 130 -6.23 -3.52 14.94
C LYS A 130 -5.21 -3.37 13.80
N ILE A 131 -4.51 -4.45 13.45
CA ILE A 131 -3.58 -4.46 12.31
C ILE A 131 -4.33 -4.20 11.01
N LEU A 132 -5.44 -4.91 10.78
CA LEU A 132 -6.30 -4.71 9.61
C LEU A 132 -6.82 -3.27 9.53
N LYS A 133 -7.31 -2.70 10.63
CA LYS A 133 -7.68 -1.27 10.71
C LYS A 133 -6.52 -0.35 10.35
N MET A 134 -5.29 -0.66 10.78
CA MET A 134 -4.12 0.16 10.43
C MET A 134 -3.73 0.05 8.95
N VAL A 135 -3.83 -1.15 8.36
CA VAL A 135 -3.52 -1.41 6.95
C VAL A 135 -4.53 -0.72 6.04
N PHE A 136 -5.83 -0.92 6.30
CA PHE A 136 -6.92 -0.44 5.44
C PHE A 136 -7.41 0.98 5.77
N ARG A 137 -6.73 1.72 6.64
CA ARG A 137 -7.09 3.12 6.95
C ARG A 137 -6.77 4.05 5.78
N LYS A 138 -7.70 4.96 5.48
CA LYS A 138 -7.38 6.12 4.63
C LYS A 138 -6.33 7.00 5.33
N HIS A 139 -5.19 7.20 4.67
CA HIS A 139 -4.11 8.06 5.19
C HIS A 139 -3.54 9.03 4.15
N SER A 140 -3.67 8.70 2.86
CA SER A 140 -3.00 9.37 1.75
C SER A 140 -3.94 9.43 0.56
N SER A 141 -3.80 10.45 -0.28
CA SER A 141 -4.53 10.55 -1.55
C SER A 141 -4.13 9.45 -2.56
N THR A 142 -2.96 8.83 -2.36
CA THR A 142 -2.48 7.74 -3.23
C THR A 142 -3.36 6.48 -3.19
N THR A 143 -4.26 6.37 -2.21
CA THR A 143 -5.21 5.25 -2.09
C THR A 143 -6.66 5.65 -2.38
N ASP A 144 -6.89 6.84 -2.93
CA ASP A 144 -8.25 7.33 -3.25
C ASP A 144 -9.01 6.42 -4.22
N LYS A 145 -8.31 5.76 -5.16
CA LYS A 145 -8.90 4.72 -6.05
C LYS A 145 -9.84 3.75 -5.32
N TRP A 146 -9.48 3.32 -4.10
CA TRP A 146 -10.28 2.39 -3.31
C TRP A 146 -11.11 3.05 -2.21
N HIS A 147 -10.68 4.21 -1.69
CA HIS A 147 -11.37 4.91 -0.59
C HIS A 147 -12.42 5.93 -1.03
N GLU A 148 -12.37 6.40 -2.27
CA GLU A 148 -13.40 7.26 -2.86
C GLU A 148 -14.55 6.36 -3.32
N HIS A 149 -15.52 6.18 -2.42
CA HIS A 149 -16.70 5.35 -2.65
C HIS A 149 -17.90 5.90 -1.88
N THR A 150 -19.09 5.64 -2.42
CA THR A 150 -20.36 5.82 -1.72
C THR A 150 -20.73 4.54 -0.94
N ASN A 151 -21.75 4.63 -0.09
CA ASN A 151 -22.24 3.44 0.63
C ASN A 151 -22.83 2.39 -0.34
N GLU A 152 -23.32 2.81 -1.51
CA GLU A 152 -23.86 1.92 -2.55
C GLU A 152 -22.76 1.14 -3.27
N ASP A 153 -21.62 1.79 -3.52
CA ASP A 153 -20.43 1.14 -4.05
C ASP A 153 -19.90 0.04 -3.11
N CYS A 154 -19.94 0.30 -1.79
CA CYS A 154 -19.59 -0.71 -0.79
C CYS A 154 -20.50 -1.94 -0.88
N ARG A 155 -21.82 -1.74 -0.99
CA ARG A 155 -22.79 -2.85 -1.15
C ARG A 155 -22.52 -3.64 -2.43
N THR A 156 -22.22 -2.95 -3.51
CA THR A 156 -21.87 -3.58 -4.79
C THR A 156 -20.61 -4.44 -4.64
N SER A 157 -19.54 -3.89 -4.05
CA SER A 157 -18.30 -4.64 -3.78
C SER A 157 -18.48 -5.85 -2.85
N ILE A 158 -19.34 -5.73 -1.84
CA ILE A 158 -19.69 -6.85 -0.94
C ILE A 158 -20.38 -7.98 -1.71
N ASN A 159 -21.28 -7.63 -2.63
CA ASN A 159 -22.01 -8.62 -3.44
C ASN A 159 -21.15 -9.23 -4.56
N THR A 160 -20.23 -8.45 -5.15
CA THR A 160 -19.39 -8.91 -6.27
C THR A 160 -18.26 -9.83 -5.81
N CYS A 161 -17.59 -9.48 -4.71
CA CYS A 161 -16.48 -10.29 -4.21
C CYS A 161 -16.97 -11.27 -3.15
N PRO A 162 -16.85 -12.60 -3.31
CA PRO A 162 -17.26 -13.58 -2.28
C PRO A 162 -16.28 -13.67 -1.09
N PHE A 163 -15.06 -13.14 -1.24
CA PHE A 163 -14.00 -13.25 -0.25
C PHE A 163 -14.03 -12.09 0.76
N SER A 164 -14.04 -12.40 2.07
CA SER A 164 -13.84 -11.43 3.15
C SER A 164 -12.48 -11.63 3.80
N VAL A 165 -11.81 -10.51 4.11
CA VAL A 165 -10.53 -10.50 4.84
C VAL A 165 -10.75 -10.84 6.33
N LEU A 166 -11.96 -10.68 6.84
CA LEU A 166 -12.31 -11.00 8.23
C LEU A 166 -12.45 -12.50 8.47
N ASP A 167 -12.79 -13.26 7.42
CA ASP A 167 -12.94 -14.72 7.48
C ASP A 167 -11.60 -15.46 7.44
N ILE A 168 -10.49 -14.73 7.23
CA ILE A 168 -9.15 -15.31 7.38
C ILE A 168 -8.95 -15.62 8.85
N SER A 169 -8.94 -16.93 9.15
CA SER A 169 -8.88 -17.44 10.50
C SER A 169 -7.76 -16.81 11.35
N PRO A 170 -8.06 -16.40 12.61
CA PRO A 170 -7.09 -15.81 13.53
C PRO A 170 -6.06 -16.79 14.11
N TYR A 171 -5.85 -17.99 13.53
CA TYR A 171 -4.87 -18.97 14.01
C TYR A 171 -3.40 -18.50 14.00
N THR A 172 -3.12 -17.27 13.56
CA THR A 172 -1.82 -16.62 13.76
C THR A 172 -1.54 -16.19 15.21
N ASP A 173 -2.55 -16.25 16.10
CA ASP A 173 -2.42 -15.93 17.53
C ASP A 173 -2.25 -17.20 18.42
N LEU A 174 -1.52 -18.22 17.93
CA LEU A 174 -1.03 -19.37 18.73
C LEU A 174 0.49 -19.35 18.90
#